data_AF-A0A6S7CTG0-F1
#
_entry.id   AF-A0A6S7CTG0-F1
#
_cell.length_a   1.000
_cell.length_b   1.000
_cell.length_c   1.000
_cell.angle_alpha   90.00
_cell.angle_beta   90.00
_cell.angle_gamma   90.00
#
_symmetry.space_group_name_H-M   'P 1'
#
loop_
_entity.id
_entity.type
_entity.pdbx_description
1 polymer ?
#
loop_
_entity_poly.entity_id
_entity_poly.type
_entity_poly.pdbx_seq_one_letter_code
_entity_poly.pdbx_strand_id
1 'polypeptide(L)'
;MFQTTTVQGLRAASPESQMPIVAPGFGSLQGFELMQRAARLLSSSTLVPVAYRQTIEKLDRYGNVKESRENPNALANSVVALNMAQRMGADPLMVMQNLYIVEGRPSWSSQWIIAAINGCGRFSPLRFDIQDLGDKEVSYTTTSWNNGQRETSTRTITIRDKVCVAWAVEKETGERLESPKVTIEMAVKEGWYTKSGSKWQTMEEVMLRYRTASFFGKLYAPELLMGLQSVEEAQDIIEATTGPDGTISVNVDDLRATAQPAPRQSAAVPADTTDLEARELAAGPDAAAAKEQGEAGNPAQGAAAAAPATLARPASVQQPAQTGATTEDPGLDPAAVEHQIVNAKTLDVLDLASDSIDGVNDLGIRAHLHEIYQDRRAAMVAAQQAEQQQRPAGTPRRRMAAPE
;
A
#
# COMPACT_ATOMS: atom_id res chain seq x y z
N MET A 1 33.02 -44.45 43.74
CA MET A 1 31.75 -43.72 43.92
C MET A 1 30.92 -43.97 42.67
N PHE A 2 29.80 -44.66 42.80
CA PHE A 2 28.88 -44.87 41.67
C PHE A 2 27.72 -43.88 41.83
N GLN A 3 27.51 -43.00 40.85
CA GLN A 3 26.31 -42.18 40.79
C GLN A 3 25.17 -43.03 40.24
N THR A 4 24.22 -43.35 41.10
CA THR A 4 22.97 -44.02 40.72
C THR A 4 21.97 -42.97 40.28
N THR A 5 21.86 -42.72 38.97
CA THR A 5 20.77 -41.91 38.42
C THR A 5 19.54 -42.78 38.23
N THR A 6 18.49 -42.53 39.01
CA THR A 6 17.21 -43.24 38.91
C THR A 6 16.52 -42.93 37.59
N VAL A 7 15.88 -43.93 36.97
CA VAL A 7 15.10 -43.81 35.72
C VAL A 7 14.01 -42.72 35.83
N GLN A 8 13.56 -42.41 37.05
CA GLN A 8 12.62 -41.33 37.35
C GLN A 8 13.23 -39.93 37.16
N GLY A 9 14.54 -39.75 37.36
CA GLY A 9 15.25 -38.50 37.07
C GLY A 9 15.49 -38.30 35.56
N LEU A 10 15.61 -39.38 34.79
CA LEU A 10 15.66 -39.34 33.32
C LEU A 10 14.28 -39.11 32.68
N ARG A 11 13.19 -39.40 33.40
CA ARG A 11 11.79 -39.10 33.01
C ARG A 11 11.28 -37.78 33.58
N ALA A 12 12.07 -37.03 34.35
CA ALA A 12 11.71 -35.67 34.71
C ALA A 12 11.56 -34.91 33.40
N ALA A 13 10.32 -34.57 33.08
CA ALA A 13 9.91 -33.96 31.82
C ALA A 13 10.87 -32.82 31.47
N SER A 14 11.27 -32.74 30.20
CA SER A 14 12.27 -31.80 29.67
C SER A 14 12.16 -30.44 30.39
N PRO A 15 13.25 -29.76 30.75
CA PRO A 15 13.19 -28.51 31.51
C PRO A 15 12.23 -27.46 30.88
N GLU A 16 12.00 -27.51 29.57
CA GLU A 16 10.99 -26.73 28.84
C GLU A 16 9.55 -26.99 29.27
N SER A 17 9.18 -28.24 29.61
CA SER A 17 7.82 -28.61 30.03
C SER A 17 7.44 -28.11 31.43
N GLN A 18 8.43 -27.66 32.21
CA GLN A 18 8.23 -27.07 33.54
C GLN A 18 8.23 -25.54 33.50
N MET A 19 8.51 -24.94 32.33
CA MET A 19 8.46 -23.48 32.18
C MET A 19 7.01 -23.00 32.03
N PRO A 20 6.64 -21.85 32.63
CA PRO A 20 5.33 -21.28 32.44
C PRO A 20 5.12 -20.89 30.97
N ILE A 21 3.95 -21.20 30.43
CA ILE A 21 3.56 -20.81 29.07
C ILE A 21 3.44 -19.28 29.05
N VAL A 22 4.32 -18.62 28.31
CA VAL A 22 4.30 -17.17 28.13
C VAL A 22 3.46 -16.83 26.90
N ALA A 23 2.35 -16.14 27.11
CA ALA A 23 1.58 -15.55 26.01
C ALA A 23 2.12 -14.16 25.67
N PRO A 24 2.20 -13.78 24.38
CA PRO A 24 2.51 -12.40 24.00
C PRO A 24 1.45 -11.46 24.58
N GLY A 25 1.83 -10.24 24.96
CA GLY A 25 0.87 -9.25 25.46
C GLY A 25 1.51 -8.12 26.27
N PHE A 26 0.75 -7.05 26.50
CA PHE A 26 1.21 -5.90 27.29
C PHE A 26 1.07 -6.08 28.81
N GLY A 27 0.36 -7.11 29.26
CA GLY A 27 0.02 -7.30 30.68
C GLY A 27 1.15 -7.86 31.56
N SER A 28 2.26 -8.32 30.98
CA SER A 28 3.41 -8.82 31.72
C SER A 28 4.72 -8.48 31.01
N LEU A 29 5.81 -8.38 31.77
CA LEU A 29 7.14 -8.12 31.23
C LEU A 29 7.53 -9.21 30.22
N GLN A 30 7.34 -10.48 30.58
CA GLN A 30 7.69 -11.63 29.75
C GLN A 30 6.87 -11.64 28.45
N GLY A 31 5.55 -11.37 28.54
CA GLY A 31 4.69 -11.30 27.36
C GLY A 31 5.04 -10.12 26.45
N PHE A 32 5.46 -8.99 27.03
CA PHE A 32 5.84 -7.81 26.25
C PHE A 32 7.18 -8.02 25.55
N GLU A 33 8.17 -8.62 26.21
CA GLU A 33 9.43 -9.02 25.59
C GLU A 33 9.22 -10.04 24.47
N LEU A 34 8.35 -11.04 24.69
CA LEU A 34 8.03 -12.02 23.66
C LEU A 34 7.40 -11.35 22.44
N MET A 35 6.46 -10.42 22.64
CA MET A 35 5.85 -9.65 21.57
C MET A 35 6.88 -8.78 20.83
N GLN A 36 7.81 -8.15 21.52
CA GLN A 36 8.90 -7.40 20.88
C GLN A 36 9.83 -8.29 20.06
N ARG A 37 10.17 -9.50 20.55
CA ARG A 37 11.00 -10.45 19.81
C ARG A 37 10.30 -10.94 18.54
N ALA A 38 9.01 -11.27 18.64
CA ALA A 38 8.19 -11.63 17.49
C ALA A 38 8.08 -10.46 16.48
N ALA A 39 7.88 -9.23 16.98
CA ALA A 39 7.81 -8.04 16.15
C ALA A 39 9.13 -7.78 15.41
N ARG A 40 10.29 -7.93 16.07
CA ARG A 40 11.62 -7.81 15.44
C ARG A 40 11.81 -8.82 14.31
N LEU A 41 11.39 -10.07 14.53
CA LEU A 41 11.42 -11.11 13.49
C LEU A 41 10.57 -10.68 12.29
N LEU A 42 9.32 -10.29 12.53
CA LEU A 42 8.40 -9.90 11.45
C LEU A 42 8.85 -8.64 10.71
N SER A 43 9.40 -7.64 11.40
CA SER A 43 9.91 -6.42 10.78
C SER A 43 11.14 -6.65 9.90
N SER A 44 11.85 -7.76 10.06
CA SER A 44 12.97 -8.14 9.18
C SER A 44 12.51 -8.85 7.90
N SER A 45 11.23 -9.23 7.81
CA SER A 45 10.70 -9.99 6.69
C SER A 45 10.32 -9.08 5.51
N THR A 46 10.64 -9.51 4.29
CA THR A 46 10.15 -8.87 3.06
C THR A 46 8.69 -9.21 2.75
N LEU A 47 8.11 -10.20 3.46
CA LEU A 47 6.70 -10.53 3.27
C LEU A 47 5.79 -9.48 3.87
N VAL A 48 6.15 -8.83 4.99
CA VAL A 48 5.30 -7.81 5.61
C VAL A 48 5.31 -6.50 4.81
N PRO A 49 4.26 -5.65 4.85
CA PRO A 49 4.28 -4.38 4.14
C PRO A 49 5.35 -3.41 4.63
N VAL A 50 5.71 -2.45 3.77
CA VAL A 50 6.79 -1.45 4.00
C VAL A 50 6.67 -0.72 5.34
N ALA A 51 5.44 -0.41 5.78
CA ALA A 51 5.17 0.26 7.04
C ALA A 51 5.67 -0.51 8.28
N TYR A 52 5.79 -1.84 8.18
CA TYR A 52 6.23 -2.74 9.25
C TYR A 52 7.69 -3.17 9.11
N ARG A 53 8.31 -2.96 7.94
CA ARG A 53 9.69 -3.37 7.68
C ARG A 53 10.68 -2.43 8.37
N GLN A 54 11.71 -3.00 8.99
CA GLN A 54 12.81 -2.26 9.61
C GLN A 54 13.63 -1.49 8.57
N THR A 55 13.75 -2.04 7.36
CA THR A 55 14.48 -1.42 6.26
C THR A 55 13.53 -1.20 5.08
N ILE A 56 13.50 0.03 4.58
CA ILE A 56 12.74 0.42 3.40
C ILE A 56 13.73 0.57 2.26
N GLU A 57 13.61 -0.34 1.28
CA GLU A 57 14.42 -0.33 0.08
C GLU A 57 13.63 0.29 -1.07
N LYS A 58 14.22 1.28 -1.72
CA LYS A 58 13.70 1.85 -2.97
C LYS A 58 14.36 1.10 -4.11
N LEU A 59 13.54 0.38 -4.88
CA LEU A 59 13.99 -0.34 -6.05
C LEU A 59 14.03 0.60 -7.27
N ASP A 60 14.98 0.38 -8.17
CA ASP A 60 14.98 0.99 -9.49
C ASP A 60 13.98 0.28 -10.44
N ARG A 61 13.87 0.77 -11.69
CA ARG A 61 13.00 0.16 -12.72
C ARG A 61 13.36 -1.31 -13.00
N TYR A 62 14.59 -1.72 -12.72
CA TYR A 62 15.15 -3.03 -13.01
C TYR A 62 15.19 -3.95 -11.77
N GLY A 63 14.63 -3.51 -10.63
CA GLY A 63 14.56 -4.30 -9.39
C GLY A 63 15.82 -4.25 -8.52
N ASN A 64 16.80 -3.40 -8.82
CA ASN A 64 17.98 -3.22 -7.97
C ASN A 64 17.71 -2.21 -6.85
N VAL A 65 18.29 -2.44 -5.67
CA VAL A 65 18.19 -1.53 -4.53
C VAL A 65 18.97 -0.24 -4.84
N LYS A 66 18.24 0.84 -5.07
CA LYS A 66 18.79 2.18 -5.35
C LYS A 66 19.10 2.94 -4.06
N GLU A 67 18.27 2.76 -3.05
CA GLU A 67 18.38 3.46 -1.77
C GLU A 67 17.82 2.57 -0.67
N SER A 68 18.45 2.57 0.49
CA SER A 68 18.00 1.84 1.67
C SER A 68 17.96 2.80 2.86
N ARG A 69 16.80 2.89 3.52
CA ARG A 69 16.59 3.73 4.70
C ARG A 69 16.01 2.92 5.85
N GLU A 70 16.42 3.24 7.07
CA GLU A 70 15.87 2.62 8.27
C GLU A 70 14.50 3.23 8.60
N ASN A 71 13.55 2.38 8.99
CA ASN A 71 12.23 2.77 9.45
C ASN A 71 12.18 2.74 10.99
N PRO A 72 12.22 3.90 11.65
CA PRO A 72 12.21 3.96 13.12
C PRO A 72 10.90 3.42 13.73
N ASN A 73 9.81 3.42 12.97
CA ASN A 73 8.48 3.02 13.44
C ASN A 73 8.19 1.53 13.24
N ALA A 74 9.05 0.79 12.51
CA ALA A 74 8.81 -0.61 12.12
C ALA A 74 8.46 -1.52 13.29
N LEU A 75 9.27 -1.45 14.35
CA LEU A 75 9.07 -2.27 15.55
C LEU A 75 7.77 -1.91 16.26
N ALA A 76 7.51 -0.61 16.45
CA ALA A 76 6.30 -0.13 17.13
C ALA A 76 5.04 -0.53 16.35
N ASN A 77 5.03 -0.32 15.03
CA ASN A 77 3.93 -0.72 14.15
C ASN A 77 3.70 -2.23 14.21
N SER A 78 4.78 -3.02 14.20
CA SER A 78 4.70 -4.49 14.26
C SER A 78 4.15 -4.99 15.60
N VAL A 79 4.53 -4.36 16.72
CA VAL A 79 3.98 -4.65 18.05
C VAL A 79 2.48 -4.32 18.11
N VAL A 80 2.05 -3.19 17.55
CA VAL A 80 0.63 -2.81 17.49
C VAL A 80 -0.17 -3.82 16.67
N ALA A 81 0.33 -4.21 15.48
CA ALA A 81 -0.32 -5.21 14.65
C ALA A 81 -0.39 -6.58 15.34
N LEU A 82 0.65 -7.01 16.05
CA LEU A 82 0.63 -8.23 16.86
C LEU A 82 -0.42 -8.18 17.98
N ASN A 83 -0.55 -7.04 18.65
CA ASN A 83 -1.58 -6.90 19.67
C ASN A 83 -2.99 -6.93 19.08
N MET A 84 -3.21 -6.32 17.90
CA MET A 84 -4.48 -6.41 17.19
C MET A 84 -4.79 -7.85 16.76
N ALA A 85 -3.82 -8.55 16.18
CA ALA A 85 -3.95 -9.95 15.81
C ALA A 85 -4.37 -10.82 17.00
N GLN A 86 -3.73 -10.62 18.16
CA GLN A 86 -4.09 -11.34 19.38
C GLN A 86 -5.52 -11.02 19.86
N ARG A 87 -5.96 -9.76 19.81
CA ARG A 87 -7.31 -9.36 20.23
C ARG A 87 -8.39 -9.94 19.30
N MET A 88 -8.09 -10.05 18.01
CA MET A 88 -8.99 -10.61 17.01
C MET A 88 -8.95 -12.14 16.95
N GLY A 89 -7.99 -12.78 17.62
CA GLY A 89 -7.71 -14.21 17.40
C GLY A 89 -7.29 -14.52 15.96
N ALA A 90 -6.64 -13.56 15.30
CA ALA A 90 -6.26 -13.61 13.89
C ALA A 90 -4.76 -13.88 13.71
N ASP A 91 -4.38 -14.40 12.55
CA ASP A 91 -2.98 -14.59 12.18
C ASP A 91 -2.24 -13.24 12.05
N PRO A 92 -1.06 -13.07 12.67
CA PRO A 92 -0.25 -11.86 12.60
C PRO A 92 0.08 -11.37 11.19
N LEU A 93 0.46 -12.29 10.29
CA LEU A 93 0.86 -11.92 8.94
C LEU A 93 -0.35 -11.41 8.17
N MET A 94 -1.49 -12.10 8.30
CA MET A 94 -2.75 -11.70 7.70
C MET A 94 -3.21 -10.30 8.16
N VAL A 95 -3.05 -9.98 9.45
CA VAL A 95 -3.34 -8.64 9.98
C VAL A 95 -2.38 -7.61 9.39
N MET A 96 -1.06 -7.87 9.40
CA MET A 96 -0.08 -6.94 8.85
C MET A 96 -0.29 -6.65 7.37
N GLN A 97 -0.72 -7.63 6.56
CA GLN A 97 -1.02 -7.41 5.13
C GLN A 97 -2.21 -6.48 4.90
N ASN A 98 -3.22 -6.54 5.78
CA ASN A 98 -4.50 -5.88 5.57
C ASN A 98 -4.69 -4.61 6.40
N LEU A 99 -3.80 -4.37 7.37
CA LEU A 99 -3.80 -3.18 8.21
C LEU A 99 -2.83 -2.15 7.63
N TYR A 100 -3.37 -1.04 7.16
CA TYR A 100 -2.63 0.06 6.59
C TYR A 100 -2.58 1.22 7.58
N ILE A 101 -1.52 2.02 7.49
CA ILE A 101 -1.36 3.24 8.26
C ILE A 101 -1.57 4.41 7.31
N VAL A 102 -2.68 5.14 7.50
CA VAL A 102 -3.03 6.32 6.72
C VAL A 102 -2.95 7.52 7.67
N GLU A 103 -2.00 8.42 7.43
CA GLU A 103 -1.76 9.62 8.27
C GLU A 103 -1.61 9.32 9.77
N GLY A 104 -0.91 8.23 10.09
CA GLY A 104 -0.70 7.79 11.47
C GLY A 104 -1.91 7.09 12.11
N ARG A 105 -3.00 6.89 11.37
CA ARG A 105 -4.18 6.14 11.84
C ARG A 105 -4.24 4.76 11.18
N PRO A 106 -4.47 3.68 11.95
CA PRO A 106 -4.69 2.36 11.39
C PRO A 106 -6.02 2.29 10.63
N SER A 107 -6.03 1.61 9.48
CA SER A 107 -7.21 1.41 8.64
C SER A 107 -7.16 0.03 7.98
N TRP A 108 -8.31 -0.64 7.88
CA TRP A 108 -8.41 -1.94 7.23
C TRP A 108 -8.58 -1.80 5.72
N SER A 109 -8.02 -2.70 4.92
CA SER A 109 -8.44 -2.79 3.51
C SER A 109 -9.94 -3.12 3.42
N SER A 110 -10.68 -2.51 2.49
CA SER A 110 -12.10 -2.88 2.30
C SER A 110 -12.27 -4.36 1.92
N GLN A 111 -11.28 -4.96 1.27
CA GLN A 111 -11.28 -6.39 0.98
C GLN A 111 -11.25 -7.24 2.25
N TRP A 112 -10.43 -6.85 3.23
CA TRP A 112 -10.38 -7.49 4.53
C TRP A 112 -11.70 -7.35 5.29
N ILE A 113 -12.33 -6.17 5.25
CA ILE A 113 -13.65 -5.94 5.86
C ILE A 113 -14.68 -6.93 5.28
N ILE A 114 -14.74 -7.04 3.95
CA ILE A 114 -15.66 -7.96 3.28
C ILE A 114 -15.36 -9.41 3.68
N ALA A 115 -14.08 -9.81 3.70
CA ALA A 115 -13.67 -11.15 4.09
C ALA A 115 -14.01 -11.46 5.56
N ALA A 116 -13.79 -10.51 6.48
CA ALA A 116 -14.10 -10.64 7.88
C ALA A 116 -15.61 -10.80 8.11
N ILE A 117 -16.45 -9.99 7.44
CA ILE A 117 -17.91 -10.12 7.50
C ILE A 117 -18.36 -11.48 6.94
N ASN A 118 -17.78 -11.94 5.83
CA ASN A 118 -18.14 -13.22 5.23
C ASN A 118 -17.70 -14.42 6.09
N GLY A 119 -16.58 -14.27 6.82
CA GLY A 119 -15.98 -15.31 7.65
C GLY A 119 -16.47 -15.36 9.09
N CYS A 120 -17.18 -14.33 9.58
CA CYS A 120 -17.57 -14.23 11.00
C CYS A 120 -18.65 -15.24 11.43
N GLY A 121 -19.26 -15.94 10.48
CA GLY A 121 -20.30 -16.93 10.76
C GLY A 121 -21.68 -16.34 11.06
N ARG A 122 -21.79 -15.08 11.47
CA ARG A 122 -23.05 -14.39 11.80
C ARG A 122 -23.94 -14.08 10.59
N PHE A 123 -23.35 -13.74 9.46
CA PHE A 123 -24.08 -13.35 8.25
C PHE A 123 -23.88 -14.35 7.10
N SER A 124 -24.80 -14.34 6.13
CA SER A 124 -24.52 -14.87 4.79
C SER A 124 -23.38 -14.08 4.14
N PRO A 125 -22.69 -14.64 3.12
CA PRO A 125 -21.73 -13.86 2.35
C PRO A 125 -22.37 -12.57 1.83
N LEU A 126 -21.67 -11.45 2.00
CA LEU A 126 -22.11 -10.13 1.59
C LEU A 126 -22.41 -10.11 0.09
N ARG A 127 -23.51 -9.45 -0.26
CA ARG A 127 -23.97 -9.24 -1.62
C ARG A 127 -24.18 -7.75 -1.85
N PHE A 128 -24.24 -7.35 -3.11
CA PHE A 128 -24.30 -5.95 -3.50
C PHE A 128 -25.35 -5.79 -4.59
N ASP A 129 -26.31 -4.93 -4.35
CA ASP A 129 -27.30 -4.51 -5.33
C ASP A 129 -26.85 -3.16 -5.89
N ILE A 130 -26.48 -3.14 -7.18
CA ILE A 130 -26.10 -1.92 -7.90
C ILE A 130 -27.21 -1.60 -8.90
N GLN A 131 -27.72 -0.37 -8.84
CA GLN A 131 -28.69 0.16 -9.77
C GLN A 131 -28.13 1.40 -10.46
N ASP A 132 -28.24 1.42 -11.78
CA ASP A 132 -27.92 2.59 -12.62
C ASP A 132 -29.11 3.55 -12.59
N LEU A 133 -28.87 4.80 -12.18
CA LEU A 133 -29.86 5.87 -12.09
C LEU A 133 -29.83 6.80 -13.32
N GLY A 134 -28.90 6.56 -14.25
CA GLY A 134 -28.74 7.34 -15.47
C GLY A 134 -27.91 8.61 -15.28
N ASP A 135 -27.87 9.42 -16.33
CA ASP A 135 -27.06 10.63 -16.35
C ASP A 135 -27.69 11.73 -15.47
N LYS A 136 -26.86 12.36 -14.65
CA LYS A 136 -27.27 13.39 -13.70
C LYS A 136 -26.23 14.50 -13.65
N GLU A 137 -26.71 15.74 -13.68
CA GLU A 137 -25.88 16.90 -13.39
C GLU A 137 -25.85 17.14 -11.88
N VAL A 138 -24.64 17.12 -11.30
CA VAL A 138 -24.43 17.36 -9.88
C VAL A 138 -23.53 18.57 -9.72
N SER A 139 -23.99 19.55 -8.94
CA SER A 139 -23.18 20.68 -8.53
C SER A 139 -22.33 20.30 -7.32
N TYR A 140 -21.05 20.66 -7.35
CA TYR A 140 -20.13 20.55 -6.24
C TYR A 140 -19.37 21.85 -6.05
N THR A 141 -18.95 22.08 -4.82
CA THR A 141 -18.26 23.30 -4.45
C THR A 141 -16.76 23.00 -4.42
N THR A 142 -15.97 23.77 -5.17
CA THR A 142 -14.51 23.68 -5.11
C THR A 142 -13.98 24.98 -4.50
N THR A 143 -13.16 24.87 -3.46
CA THR A 143 -12.43 26.01 -2.93
C THR A 143 -11.11 26.11 -3.69
N SER A 144 -10.99 27.14 -4.53
CA SER A 144 -9.74 27.49 -5.19
C SER A 144 -9.07 28.60 -4.42
N TRP A 145 -7.77 28.49 -4.19
CA TRP A 145 -6.98 29.60 -3.66
C TRP A 145 -6.61 30.51 -4.82
N ASN A 146 -7.14 31.73 -4.82
CA ASN A 146 -6.78 32.75 -5.78
C ASN A 146 -6.21 33.94 -5.01
N ASN A 147 -4.93 34.23 -5.23
CA ASN A 147 -4.23 35.37 -4.65
C ASN A 147 -4.34 35.50 -3.11
N GLY A 148 -4.23 34.38 -2.38
CA GLY A 148 -4.30 34.36 -0.92
C GLY A 148 -5.72 34.44 -0.32
N GLN A 149 -6.76 34.58 -1.16
CA GLN A 149 -8.16 34.45 -0.75
C GLN A 149 -8.71 33.08 -1.16
N ARG A 150 -9.49 32.47 -0.27
CA ARG A 150 -10.28 31.26 -0.57
C ARG A 150 -11.49 31.68 -1.40
N GLU A 151 -11.48 31.36 -2.69
CA GLU A 151 -12.60 31.59 -3.59
C GLU A 151 -13.37 30.29 -3.77
N THR A 152 -14.60 30.28 -3.27
CA THR A 152 -15.50 29.13 -3.34
C THR A 152 -16.28 29.20 -4.64
N SER A 153 -15.93 28.36 -5.61
CA SER A 153 -16.57 28.28 -6.92
C SER A 153 -17.45 27.04 -7.01
N THR A 154 -18.73 27.23 -7.30
CA THR A 154 -19.64 26.12 -7.63
C THR A 154 -19.41 25.68 -9.07
N ARG A 155 -19.08 24.41 -9.27
CA ARG A 155 -18.94 23.78 -10.58
C ARG A 155 -20.00 22.69 -10.73
N THR A 156 -20.46 22.48 -11.96
CA THR A 156 -21.37 21.38 -12.29
C THR A 156 -20.62 20.33 -13.08
N ILE A 157 -20.83 19.06 -12.75
CA ILE A 157 -20.31 17.92 -13.50
C ILE A 157 -21.46 16.99 -13.86
N THR A 158 -21.47 16.53 -15.10
CA THR A 158 -22.38 15.48 -15.55
C THR A 158 -21.74 14.14 -15.22
N ILE A 159 -22.41 13.35 -14.39
CA ILE A 159 -22.00 11.99 -14.01
C ILE A 159 -23.08 10.99 -14.40
N ARG A 160 -22.69 9.73 -14.57
CA ARG A 160 -23.64 8.62 -14.64
C ARG A 160 -23.86 8.09 -13.23
N ASP A 161 -24.99 8.43 -12.63
CA ASP A 161 -25.24 8.14 -11.22
C ASP A 161 -25.59 6.66 -11.03
N LYS A 162 -24.99 6.05 -10.01
CA LYS A 162 -25.19 4.65 -9.63
C LYS A 162 -25.38 4.59 -8.13
N VAL A 163 -26.33 3.79 -7.68
CA VAL A 163 -26.56 3.51 -6.27
C VAL A 163 -26.15 2.08 -5.96
N CYS A 164 -25.48 1.90 -4.82
CA CYS A 164 -25.12 0.59 -4.30
C CYS A 164 -25.64 0.41 -2.89
N VAL A 165 -26.09 -0.81 -2.59
CA VAL A 165 -26.46 -1.28 -1.25
C VAL A 165 -25.81 -2.62 -1.01
N ALA A 166 -25.07 -2.75 0.09
CA ALA A 166 -24.58 -4.03 0.57
C ALA A 166 -25.64 -4.68 1.44
N TRP A 167 -25.88 -5.97 1.26
CA TRP A 167 -26.85 -6.71 2.06
C TRP A 167 -26.34 -8.10 2.42
N ALA A 168 -26.82 -8.61 3.56
CA ALA A 168 -26.60 -9.98 3.99
C ALA A 168 -27.78 -10.45 4.87
N VAL A 169 -27.98 -11.76 4.92
CA VAL A 169 -28.97 -12.39 5.80
C VAL A 169 -28.28 -12.76 7.12
N GLU A 170 -28.80 -12.29 8.25
CA GLU A 170 -28.34 -12.72 9.57
C GLU A 170 -28.81 -14.16 9.83
N LYS A 171 -27.89 -15.07 10.17
CA LYS A 171 -28.20 -16.50 10.23
C LYS A 171 -29.09 -16.88 11.41
N GLU A 172 -29.05 -16.12 12.50
CA GLU A 172 -29.86 -16.39 13.70
C GLU A 172 -31.32 -15.98 13.49
N THR A 173 -31.55 -14.80 12.93
CA THR A 173 -32.89 -14.22 12.76
C THR A 173 -33.50 -14.56 11.40
N GLY A 174 -32.67 -14.83 10.39
CA GLY A 174 -33.10 -14.95 8.99
C GLY A 174 -33.46 -13.61 8.34
N GLU A 175 -33.22 -12.49 9.02
CA GLU A 175 -33.53 -11.15 8.51
C GLU A 175 -32.49 -10.68 7.50
N ARG A 176 -32.96 -10.02 6.42
CA ARG A 176 -32.10 -9.35 5.46
C ARG A 176 -31.72 -7.97 6.00
N LEU A 177 -30.46 -7.81 6.35
CA LEU A 177 -29.86 -6.55 6.77
C LEU A 177 -29.27 -5.82 5.57
N GLU A 178 -29.47 -4.52 5.52
CA GLU A 178 -29.00 -3.66 4.43
C GLU A 178 -28.13 -2.52 4.95
N SER A 179 -27.09 -2.19 4.20
CA SER A 179 -26.26 -1.02 4.45
C SER A 179 -26.98 0.28 4.05
N PRO A 180 -26.52 1.43 4.56
CA PRO A 180 -26.85 2.71 3.95
C PRO A 180 -26.56 2.70 2.45
N LYS A 181 -27.42 3.35 1.67
CA LYS A 181 -27.25 3.50 0.22
C LYS A 181 -26.12 4.51 -0.05
N VAL A 182 -25.24 4.18 -0.98
CA VAL A 182 -24.16 5.07 -1.42
C VAL A 182 -24.34 5.34 -2.91
N THR A 183 -24.26 6.60 -3.31
CA THR A 183 -24.39 7.03 -4.70
C THR A 183 -23.12 7.70 -5.22
N ILE A 184 -22.95 7.77 -6.54
CA ILE A 184 -21.89 8.57 -7.15
C ILE A 184 -22.16 10.06 -6.93
N GLU A 185 -23.42 10.48 -6.94
CA GLU A 185 -23.79 11.84 -6.51
C GLU A 185 -23.26 12.19 -5.11
N MET A 186 -23.39 11.27 -4.14
CA MET A 186 -22.84 11.47 -2.80
C MET A 186 -21.31 11.61 -2.87
N ALA A 187 -20.62 10.76 -3.63
CA ALA A 187 -19.17 10.84 -3.79
C ALA A 187 -18.70 12.17 -4.42
N VAL A 188 -19.49 12.77 -5.31
CA VAL A 188 -19.22 14.11 -5.87
C VAL A 188 -19.42 15.20 -4.83
N LYS A 189 -20.52 15.16 -4.06
CA LYS A 189 -20.84 16.16 -3.03
C LYS A 189 -19.86 16.14 -1.87
N GLU A 190 -19.42 14.94 -1.48
CA GLU A 190 -18.41 14.71 -0.43
C GLU A 190 -16.96 14.95 -0.93
N GLY A 191 -16.79 15.28 -2.22
CA GLY A 191 -15.49 15.60 -2.80
C GLY A 191 -14.58 14.40 -3.04
N TRP A 192 -15.06 13.16 -2.92
CA TRP A 192 -14.27 11.94 -3.20
C TRP A 192 -14.02 11.75 -4.69
N TYR A 193 -15.02 12.08 -5.51
CA TYR A 193 -14.97 11.91 -6.97
C TYR A 193 -14.02 12.90 -7.66
N THR A 194 -13.91 14.12 -7.13
CA THR A 194 -13.20 15.23 -7.79
C THR A 194 -11.71 15.31 -7.43
N LYS A 195 -11.23 14.47 -6.51
CA LYS A 195 -9.79 14.38 -6.19
C LYS A 195 -8.97 13.98 -7.41
N SER A 196 -7.79 14.58 -7.55
CA SER A 196 -6.83 14.19 -8.59
C SER A 196 -6.44 12.73 -8.43
N GLY A 197 -6.56 11.95 -9.51
CA GLY A 197 -6.29 10.50 -9.48
C GLY A 197 -7.34 9.67 -8.72
N SER A 198 -8.54 10.21 -8.49
CA SER A 198 -9.60 9.50 -7.76
C SER A 198 -10.00 8.19 -8.44
N LYS A 199 -9.97 7.10 -7.67
CA LYS A 199 -10.46 5.77 -8.10
C LYS A 199 -11.97 5.76 -8.32
N TRP A 200 -12.71 6.74 -7.80
CA TRP A 200 -14.13 6.88 -8.04
C TRP A 200 -14.48 7.18 -9.50
N GLN A 201 -13.55 7.72 -10.29
CA GLN A 201 -13.75 7.99 -11.72
C GLN A 201 -13.46 6.74 -12.59
N THR A 202 -12.50 5.92 -12.17
CA THR A 202 -12.01 4.78 -12.99
C THR A 202 -12.57 3.43 -12.54
N MET A 203 -12.98 3.32 -11.28
CA MET A 203 -13.42 2.07 -10.63
C MET A 203 -14.64 2.32 -9.72
N GLU A 204 -15.64 3.05 -10.24
CA GLU A 204 -16.82 3.49 -9.49
C GLU A 204 -17.57 2.34 -8.78
N GLU A 205 -17.80 1.21 -9.46
CA GLU A 205 -18.54 0.08 -8.87
C GLU A 205 -17.76 -0.61 -7.74
N VAL A 206 -16.43 -0.65 -7.85
CA VAL A 206 -15.56 -1.22 -6.80
C VAL A 206 -15.60 -0.33 -5.57
N MET A 207 -15.47 0.99 -5.76
CA MET A 207 -15.52 1.95 -4.66
C MET A 207 -16.88 1.97 -3.97
N LEU A 208 -17.97 1.89 -4.73
CA LEU A 208 -19.33 1.76 -4.20
C LEU A 208 -19.48 0.51 -3.31
N ARG A 209 -18.99 -0.66 -3.76
CA ARG A 209 -19.01 -1.90 -2.97
C ARG A 209 -18.17 -1.80 -1.71
N TYR A 210 -16.97 -1.22 -1.81
CA TYR A 210 -16.06 -1.04 -0.69
C TYR A 210 -16.64 -0.11 0.38
N ARG A 211 -17.28 0.98 -0.05
CA ARG A 211 -17.91 1.94 0.86
C ARG A 211 -19.12 1.34 1.57
N THR A 212 -20.01 0.70 0.81
CA THR A 212 -21.20 0.04 1.38
C THR A 212 -20.84 -1.12 2.31
N ALA A 213 -19.79 -1.88 2.01
CA ALA A 213 -19.28 -2.93 2.91
C ALA A 213 -18.70 -2.36 4.21
N SER A 214 -17.93 -1.27 4.14
CA SER A 214 -17.42 -0.57 5.34
C SER A 214 -18.58 -0.09 6.22
N PHE A 215 -19.60 0.53 5.63
CA PHE A 215 -20.80 0.96 6.35
C PHE A 215 -21.58 -0.20 6.96
N PHE A 216 -21.76 -1.29 6.23
CA PHE A 216 -22.40 -2.51 6.75
C PHE A 216 -21.65 -3.04 7.97
N GLY A 217 -20.34 -3.22 7.87
CA GLY A 217 -19.50 -3.74 8.95
C GLY A 217 -19.56 -2.86 10.19
N LYS A 218 -19.51 -1.54 10.03
CA LYS A 218 -19.62 -0.60 11.16
C LYS A 218 -20.98 -0.63 11.85
N LEU A 219 -22.06 -0.80 11.09
CA LEU A 219 -23.41 -0.76 11.63
C LEU A 219 -23.78 -2.06 12.35
N TYR A 220 -23.46 -3.21 11.76
CA TYR A 220 -23.94 -4.51 12.24
C TYR A 220 -22.87 -5.38 12.93
N ALA A 221 -21.58 -5.12 12.68
CA ALA A 221 -20.47 -5.90 13.24
C ALA A 221 -19.22 -5.04 13.57
N PRO A 222 -19.37 -3.94 14.34
CA PRO A 222 -18.26 -3.04 14.66
C PRO A 222 -17.11 -3.74 15.42
N GLU A 223 -17.40 -4.83 16.14
CA GLU A 223 -16.44 -5.65 16.86
C GLU A 223 -15.43 -6.33 15.93
N LEU A 224 -15.85 -6.73 14.72
CA LEU A 224 -14.95 -7.34 13.72
C LEU A 224 -13.94 -6.32 13.18
N LEU A 225 -14.33 -5.05 13.14
CA LEU A 225 -13.50 -3.96 12.66
C LEU A 225 -12.68 -3.31 13.76
N MET A 226 -12.98 -3.62 15.03
CA MET A 226 -12.44 -2.96 16.21
C MET A 226 -12.61 -1.43 16.17
N GLY A 227 -13.68 -0.95 15.53
CA GLY A 227 -13.94 0.47 15.32
C GLY A 227 -13.06 1.17 14.27
N LEU A 228 -12.21 0.45 13.54
CA LEU A 228 -11.38 1.01 12.49
C LEU A 228 -12.17 1.23 11.19
N GLN A 229 -11.75 2.24 10.42
CA GLN A 229 -12.33 2.57 9.12
C GLN A 229 -11.61 1.81 8.00
N SER A 230 -12.22 1.79 6.81
CA SER A 230 -11.54 1.30 5.60
C SER A 230 -10.47 2.28 5.12
N VAL A 231 -9.42 1.79 4.49
CA VAL A 231 -8.36 2.60 3.86
C VAL A 231 -8.92 3.60 2.86
N GLU A 232 -9.86 3.14 2.03
CA GLU A 232 -10.52 3.97 1.03
C GLU A 232 -11.26 5.14 1.67
N GLU A 233 -11.95 4.90 2.78
CA GLU A 233 -12.61 5.95 3.55
C GLU A 233 -11.62 6.91 4.21
N ALA A 234 -10.52 6.39 4.78
CA ALA A 234 -9.49 7.22 5.37
C ALA A 234 -8.85 8.14 4.30
N GLN A 235 -8.59 7.62 3.10
CA GLN A 235 -8.05 8.38 1.97
C GLN A 235 -9.04 9.43 1.42
N ASP A 236 -10.34 9.14 1.50
CA ASP A 236 -11.39 10.02 1.06
C ASP A 236 -11.63 11.22 2.00
N ILE A 237 -11.26 11.13 3.28
CA ILE A 237 -11.35 12.25 4.24
C ILE A 237 -10.22 13.28 4.04
N ILE A 238 -9.07 12.85 3.53
CA ILE A 238 -7.88 13.70 3.42
C ILE A 238 -8.11 14.80 2.38
N GLU A 239 -8.29 16.03 2.84
CA GLU A 239 -8.36 17.20 1.98
C GLU A 239 -6.93 17.53 1.51
N ALA A 240 -6.61 17.14 0.27
CA ALA A 240 -5.38 17.56 -0.37
C ALA A 240 -5.47 19.06 -0.68
N THR A 241 -5.13 19.90 0.30
CA THR A 241 -5.04 21.33 0.07
C THR A 241 -3.83 21.57 -0.84
N THR A 242 -4.11 22.03 -2.06
CA THR A 242 -3.04 22.45 -2.98
C THR A 242 -2.60 23.83 -2.53
N GLY A 243 -1.38 23.95 -2.03
CA GLY A 243 -0.74 25.23 -1.81
C GLY A 243 -0.52 25.96 -3.14
N PRO A 244 -0.42 27.29 -3.12
CA PRO A 244 -0.26 28.11 -4.34
C PRO A 244 0.97 27.77 -5.21
N ASP A 245 1.93 27.00 -4.70
CA ASP A 245 3.14 26.58 -5.42
C ASP A 245 3.05 25.16 -6.02
N GLY A 246 1.86 24.54 -6.03
CA GLY A 246 1.69 23.14 -6.46
C GLY A 246 2.19 22.11 -5.43
N THR A 247 2.58 22.57 -4.24
CA THR A 247 2.89 21.73 -3.09
C THR A 247 1.60 21.21 -2.47
N ILE A 248 1.48 19.88 -2.39
CA ILE A 248 0.37 19.21 -1.68
C ILE A 248 0.73 19.27 -0.19
N SER A 249 0.10 20.17 0.56
CA SER A 249 0.22 20.20 2.01
C SER A 249 -1.06 19.67 2.63
N VAL A 250 -0.92 18.65 3.47
CA VAL A 250 -2.01 18.14 4.29
C VAL A 250 -1.92 18.83 5.65
N ASN A 251 -2.98 19.51 6.07
CA ASN A 251 -3.04 20.10 7.40
C ASN A 251 -3.43 19.01 8.43
N VAL A 252 -2.43 18.48 9.13
CA VAL A 252 -2.58 17.39 10.11
C VAL A 252 -3.27 17.88 11.41
N ASP A 253 -3.27 19.19 11.68
CA ASP A 253 -3.79 19.75 12.94
C ASP A 253 -5.32 19.93 12.97
N ASP A 254 -5.99 20.08 11.82
CA ASP A 254 -7.45 20.26 11.76
C ASP A 254 -8.23 18.99 12.17
N LEU A 255 -7.62 17.80 12.08
CA LEU A 255 -8.21 16.52 12.52
C LEU A 255 -8.00 16.22 14.02
N ARG A 256 -7.18 17.00 14.73
CA ARG A 256 -6.90 16.83 16.16
C ARG A 256 -7.89 17.59 17.04
N ALA A 257 -8.53 18.63 16.50
CA ALA A 257 -9.46 19.50 17.23
C ALA A 257 -10.80 18.84 17.61
N THR A 258 -11.19 17.74 16.96
CA THR A 258 -12.42 16.99 17.29
C THR A 258 -12.24 15.98 18.44
N ALA A 259 -11.03 15.85 19.00
CA ALA A 259 -10.69 14.88 20.04
C ALA A 259 -10.30 15.51 21.39
N GLN A 260 -10.67 16.77 21.65
CA GLN A 260 -10.59 17.32 23.01
C GLN A 260 -11.91 17.05 23.75
N PRO A 261 -11.90 16.23 24.83
CA PRO A 261 -13.02 16.23 25.76
C PRO A 261 -13.09 17.61 26.38
N ALA A 262 -14.28 18.23 26.32
CA ALA A 262 -14.59 19.44 27.04
C ALA A 262 -14.13 19.31 28.50
N PRO A 263 -13.39 20.28 29.06
CA PRO A 263 -13.02 20.22 30.46
C PRO A 263 -14.29 20.13 31.31
N ARG A 264 -14.41 19.08 32.12
CA ARG A 264 -15.45 18.97 33.15
C ARG A 264 -15.30 20.15 34.09
N GLN A 265 -16.15 21.14 33.94
CA GLN A 265 -16.33 22.19 34.93
C GLN A 265 -16.99 21.57 36.16
N SER A 266 -16.25 21.57 37.29
CA SER A 266 -16.79 21.23 38.59
C SER A 266 -17.85 22.25 38.99
N ALA A 267 -19.06 21.78 39.28
CA ALA A 267 -20.13 22.60 39.81
C ALA A 267 -19.82 23.03 41.25
N ALA A 268 -19.60 24.34 41.44
CA ALA A 268 -19.91 25.06 42.68
C ALA A 268 -20.11 26.54 42.33
N VAL A 269 -21.33 27.04 42.60
CA VAL A 269 -21.80 28.43 42.46
C VAL A 269 -21.91 28.95 43.91
N PRO A 270 -21.62 30.23 44.25
CA PRO A 270 -22.55 31.31 43.92
C PRO A 270 -21.98 32.64 43.42
N ALA A 271 -22.76 33.21 42.49
CA ALA A 271 -23.09 34.60 42.20
C ALA A 271 -22.25 35.74 42.82
N ASP A 272 -21.70 36.61 41.98
CA ASP A 272 -22.08 38.03 41.95
C ASP A 272 -21.71 38.68 40.60
N THR A 273 -22.23 39.88 40.43
CA THR A 273 -22.62 40.69 39.28
C THR A 273 -21.52 41.41 38.47
N THR A 274 -21.98 41.91 37.30
CA THR A 274 -21.59 43.15 36.59
C THR A 274 -20.39 43.22 35.62
N ASP A 275 -20.77 43.71 34.43
CA ASP A 275 -20.12 44.70 33.55
C ASP A 275 -19.33 44.32 32.28
N LEU A 276 -19.76 45.03 31.24
CA LEU A 276 -19.26 45.23 29.88
C LEU A 276 -17.86 45.85 29.88
N GLU A 277 -17.00 45.46 28.93
CA GLU A 277 -16.59 46.31 27.79
C GLU A 277 -15.36 45.76 27.04
N ALA A 278 -15.31 46.11 25.77
CA ALA A 278 -14.33 45.74 24.77
C ALA A 278 -12.95 46.37 24.98
N ARG A 279 -11.90 45.71 24.45
CA ARG A 279 -10.71 46.43 23.94
C ARG A 279 -9.90 45.63 22.92
N GLU A 280 -9.66 46.28 21.79
CA GLU A 280 -8.86 45.88 20.64
C GLU A 280 -7.33 45.96 20.86
N LEU A 281 -6.64 45.11 20.08
CA LEU A 281 -5.36 45.26 19.35
C LEU A 281 -4.10 45.82 20.06
N ALA A 282 -3.02 45.02 20.00
CA ALA A 282 -1.67 45.51 19.67
C ALA A 282 -0.77 44.38 19.12
N ALA A 283 0.05 44.71 18.14
CA ALA A 283 0.85 43.81 17.31
C ALA A 283 2.36 43.92 17.55
N GLY A 284 3.07 42.84 17.21
CA GLY A 284 4.46 42.77 16.70
C GLY A 284 5.58 42.49 17.71
N PRO A 285 6.83 42.22 17.25
CA PRO A 285 7.25 41.48 16.05
C PRO A 285 8.44 40.50 16.27
N ASP A 286 8.83 39.80 15.20
CA ASP A 286 10.21 39.59 14.71
C ASP A 286 10.86 38.17 14.65
N ALA A 287 11.46 37.93 13.46
CA ALA A 287 12.58 37.05 13.06
C ALA A 287 12.46 35.51 13.16
N ALA A 288 13.05 34.67 12.29
CA ALA A 288 13.65 34.77 10.96
C ALA A 288 13.93 33.34 10.43
N ALA A 289 13.80 33.16 9.10
CA ALA A 289 14.42 32.21 8.16
C ALA A 289 15.12 30.90 8.63
N ALA A 290 14.76 29.75 8.01
CA ALA A 290 15.64 29.00 7.09
C ALA A 290 15.04 27.66 6.55
N LYS A 291 14.79 27.67 5.23
CA LYS A 291 15.07 26.64 4.18
C LYS A 291 14.46 25.22 4.24
N GLU A 292 13.67 24.97 3.20
CA GLU A 292 13.19 23.70 2.64
C GLU A 292 14.26 22.93 1.84
N GLN A 293 14.02 21.61 1.71
CA GLN A 293 14.21 20.70 0.55
C GLN A 293 13.72 19.31 1.03
N GLY A 294 12.76 18.58 0.46
CA GLY A 294 12.09 18.57 -0.84
C GLY A 294 11.89 17.10 -1.22
N GLU A 295 10.80 16.46 -0.76
CA GLU A 295 10.50 15.03 -0.96
C GLU A 295 9.53 14.83 -2.14
N ALA A 296 9.97 14.11 -3.17
CA ALA A 296 9.18 13.77 -4.36
C ALA A 296 8.52 12.40 -4.19
N GLY A 297 7.19 12.38 -4.33
CA GLY A 297 6.35 11.19 -4.17
C GLY A 297 6.22 10.29 -5.40
N ASN A 298 6.24 8.98 -5.11
CA ASN A 298 5.53 7.83 -5.70
C ASN A 298 5.68 7.47 -7.20
N PRO A 299 5.21 6.29 -7.69
CA PRO A 299 4.77 5.04 -6.99
C PRO A 299 5.32 3.74 -7.63
N ALA A 300 5.15 2.58 -6.98
CA ALA A 300 5.02 1.24 -7.62
C ALA A 300 4.44 0.24 -6.58
N GLN A 301 3.21 -0.25 -6.71
CA GLN A 301 2.75 -1.38 -7.55
C GLN A 301 3.53 -2.70 -7.34
N GLY A 302 2.83 -3.72 -6.84
CA GLY A 302 3.31 -5.11 -6.83
C GLY A 302 2.65 -5.99 -5.77
N ALA A 303 1.43 -6.47 -6.02
CA ALA A 303 0.89 -7.66 -5.34
C ALA A 303 0.21 -8.53 -6.39
N ALA A 304 1.00 -9.46 -6.94
CA ALA A 304 0.54 -10.47 -7.87
C ALA A 304 -0.27 -11.54 -7.13
N ALA A 305 -1.41 -11.89 -7.73
CA ALA A 305 -2.33 -12.91 -7.26
C ALA A 305 -1.70 -14.31 -7.32
N ALA A 306 -1.83 -15.06 -6.23
CA ALA A 306 -1.66 -16.51 -6.22
C ALA A 306 -3.02 -17.18 -6.53
N ALA A 307 -3.06 -18.00 -7.58
CA ALA A 307 -4.17 -18.89 -7.88
C ALA A 307 -3.87 -20.31 -7.35
N PRO A 308 -4.86 -21.05 -6.85
CA PRO A 308 -4.66 -22.42 -6.39
C PRO A 308 -4.70 -23.43 -7.55
N ALA A 309 -3.95 -24.51 -7.39
CA ALA A 309 -3.85 -25.63 -8.31
C ALA A 309 -5.01 -26.63 -8.15
N THR A 310 -5.54 -27.17 -9.26
CA THR A 310 -5.97 -28.57 -9.37
C THR A 310 -6.00 -29.06 -10.83
N LEU A 311 -5.65 -30.34 -11.02
CA LEU A 311 -5.39 -31.09 -12.25
C LEU A 311 -6.62 -31.42 -13.12
N ALA A 312 -6.45 -31.42 -14.45
CA ALA A 312 -6.62 -32.57 -15.37
C ALA A 312 -6.87 -32.14 -16.85
N ARG A 313 -6.21 -32.82 -17.80
CA ARG A 313 -6.42 -32.79 -19.27
C ARG A 313 -7.11 -34.11 -19.69
N PRO A 314 -7.49 -34.37 -20.97
CA PRO A 314 -7.72 -33.50 -22.14
C PRO A 314 -8.99 -33.86 -22.97
N ALA A 315 -9.42 -33.02 -23.92
CA ALA A 315 -9.93 -33.45 -25.25
C ALA A 315 -10.27 -32.25 -26.16
N SER A 316 -10.00 -32.45 -27.45
CA SER A 316 -10.26 -31.63 -28.64
C SER A 316 -11.74 -31.26 -28.89
N VAL A 317 -11.99 -30.09 -29.51
CA VAL A 317 -12.72 -29.90 -30.80
C VAL A 317 -12.93 -28.40 -31.10
N GLN A 318 -12.83 -28.11 -32.41
CA GLN A 318 -12.98 -26.89 -33.20
C GLN A 318 -13.83 -25.70 -32.70
N GLN A 319 -13.27 -24.50 -32.90
CA GLN A 319 -14.00 -23.22 -33.07
C GLN A 319 -14.38 -23.02 -34.55
N PRO A 320 -15.59 -22.48 -34.86
CA PRO A 320 -15.80 -21.63 -36.01
C PRO A 320 -15.69 -20.16 -35.63
N ALA A 321 -15.08 -19.42 -36.54
CA ALA A 321 -14.80 -17.99 -36.51
C ALA A 321 -16.06 -17.12 -36.39
N GLN A 322 -15.90 -15.94 -35.78
CA GLN A 322 -16.57 -14.73 -36.24
C GLN A 322 -15.71 -13.49 -35.96
N THR A 323 -15.65 -12.69 -37.02
CA THR A 323 -14.76 -11.58 -37.34
C THR A 323 -15.19 -10.26 -36.69
N GLY A 324 -14.21 -9.46 -36.27
CA GLY A 324 -14.41 -8.06 -35.90
C GLY A 324 -13.08 -7.30 -35.89
N ALA A 325 -12.78 -6.66 -37.04
CA ALA A 325 -11.73 -5.67 -37.31
C ALA A 325 -10.72 -5.34 -36.20
N THR A 326 -9.54 -5.95 -36.26
CA THR A 326 -8.33 -5.47 -35.60
C THR A 326 -7.53 -4.61 -36.57
N THR A 327 -7.32 -3.35 -36.24
CA THR A 327 -6.18 -2.60 -36.77
C THR A 327 -4.93 -3.28 -36.21
N GLU A 328 -4.34 -4.20 -36.97
CA GLU A 328 -3.09 -4.87 -36.60
C GLU A 328 -1.98 -3.81 -36.58
N ASP A 329 -1.42 -3.57 -35.39
CA ASP A 329 -0.18 -2.83 -35.22
C ASP A 329 0.92 -3.59 -35.99
N PRO A 330 1.54 -3.01 -37.03
CA PRO A 330 2.41 -3.75 -37.95
C PRO A 330 3.69 -4.33 -37.31
N GLY A 331 3.91 -4.10 -36.01
CA GLY A 331 5.11 -4.55 -35.30
C GLY A 331 6.36 -3.82 -35.76
N LEU A 332 7.47 -4.03 -35.07
CA LEU A 332 8.75 -3.49 -35.49
C LEU A 332 9.30 -4.25 -36.71
N ASP A 333 9.91 -3.51 -37.64
CA ASP A 333 10.57 -4.06 -38.82
C ASP A 333 11.77 -4.93 -38.39
N PRO A 334 11.73 -6.26 -38.66
CA PRO A 334 12.78 -7.17 -38.22
C PRO A 334 14.16 -6.86 -38.79
N ALA A 335 14.23 -6.30 -40.02
CA ALA A 335 15.51 -5.93 -40.63
C ALA A 335 16.19 -4.77 -39.89
N ALA A 336 15.39 -3.83 -39.36
CA ALA A 336 15.90 -2.73 -38.56
C ALA A 336 16.43 -3.20 -37.20
N VAL A 337 15.74 -4.15 -36.57
CA VAL A 337 16.16 -4.76 -35.29
C VAL A 337 17.45 -5.57 -35.48
N GLU A 338 17.55 -6.37 -36.53
CA GLU A 338 18.78 -7.11 -36.87
C GLU A 338 19.96 -6.16 -37.09
N HIS A 339 19.75 -5.08 -37.86
CA HIS A 339 20.78 -4.07 -38.10
C HIS A 339 21.25 -3.39 -36.81
N GLN A 340 20.36 -3.17 -35.83
CA GLN A 340 20.73 -2.59 -34.52
C GLN A 340 21.59 -3.56 -33.71
N ILE A 341 21.23 -4.84 -33.67
CA ILE A 341 22.01 -5.89 -33.00
C ILE A 341 23.39 -6.02 -33.65
N VAL A 342 23.45 -6.08 -34.98
CA VAL A 342 24.69 -6.26 -35.76
C VAL A 342 25.58 -5.01 -35.80
N ASN A 343 25.08 -3.83 -35.44
CA ASN A 343 25.90 -2.60 -35.38
C ASN A 343 26.14 -2.05 -33.99
N ALA A 344 25.66 -2.73 -32.94
CA ALA A 344 25.99 -2.38 -31.57
C ALA A 344 27.52 -2.41 -31.36
N LYS A 345 28.05 -1.35 -30.72
CA LYS A 345 29.49 -1.14 -30.47
C LYS A 345 29.91 -1.44 -29.04
N THR A 346 28.96 -1.49 -28.11
CA THR A 346 29.17 -1.78 -26.69
C THR A 346 28.15 -2.81 -26.23
N LEU A 347 28.47 -3.54 -25.15
CA LEU A 347 27.55 -4.52 -24.57
C LEU A 347 26.23 -3.86 -24.13
N ASP A 348 26.28 -2.67 -23.53
CA ASP A 348 25.08 -1.95 -23.11
C ASP A 348 24.15 -1.58 -24.28
N VAL A 349 24.72 -1.22 -25.45
CA VAL A 349 23.94 -0.89 -26.65
C VAL A 349 23.39 -2.17 -27.30
N LEU A 350 24.11 -3.29 -27.20
CA LEU A 350 23.64 -4.58 -27.68
C LEU A 350 22.48 -5.11 -26.84
N ASP A 351 22.56 -4.97 -25.51
CA ASP A 351 21.51 -5.37 -24.57
C ASP A 351 20.25 -4.50 -24.75
N LEU A 352 20.41 -3.18 -24.98
CA LEU A 352 19.30 -2.29 -25.33
C LEU A 352 18.64 -2.66 -26.67
N ALA A 353 19.42 -3.09 -27.66
CA ALA A 353 18.89 -3.54 -28.96
C ALA A 353 18.11 -4.86 -28.85
N SER A 354 18.39 -5.68 -27.83
CA SER A 354 17.64 -6.92 -27.56
C SER A 354 16.21 -6.66 -27.11
N ASP A 355 15.94 -5.54 -26.43
CA ASP A 355 14.59 -5.17 -25.99
C ASP A 355 13.65 -4.91 -27.19
N SER A 356 14.21 -4.48 -28.34
CA SER A 356 13.47 -4.26 -29.58
C SER A 356 13.03 -5.55 -30.27
N ILE A 357 13.57 -6.72 -29.90
CA ILE A 357 13.20 -8.02 -30.46
C ILE A 357 11.77 -8.40 -30.07
N ASP A 358 11.34 -8.02 -28.87
CA ASP A 358 10.00 -8.36 -28.36
C ASP A 358 8.86 -7.64 -29.11
N GLY A 359 9.19 -6.57 -29.84
CA GLY A 359 8.23 -5.85 -30.68
C GLY A 359 8.08 -6.39 -32.11
N VAL A 360 8.82 -7.44 -32.49
CA VAL A 360 8.61 -8.14 -33.77
C VAL A 360 7.47 -9.14 -33.61
N ASN A 361 6.42 -9.05 -34.42
CA ASN A 361 5.23 -9.90 -34.24
C ASN A 361 5.46 -11.38 -34.60
N ASP A 362 6.40 -11.66 -35.51
CA ASP A 362 6.72 -13.02 -35.97
C ASP A 362 7.62 -13.76 -34.96
N LEU A 363 7.07 -14.80 -34.33
CA LEU A 363 7.75 -15.65 -33.35
C LEU A 363 8.98 -16.38 -33.91
N GLY A 364 8.96 -16.76 -35.18
CA GLY A 364 10.09 -17.43 -35.84
C GLY A 364 11.24 -16.46 -36.06
N ILE A 365 10.93 -15.22 -36.47
CA ILE A 365 11.93 -14.17 -36.67
C ILE A 365 12.51 -13.73 -35.32
N ARG A 366 11.70 -13.62 -34.26
CA ARG A 366 12.18 -13.33 -32.89
C ARG A 366 13.22 -14.35 -32.43
N ALA A 367 12.94 -15.64 -32.62
CA ALA A 367 13.86 -16.70 -32.23
C ALA A 367 15.21 -16.58 -32.94
N HIS A 368 15.19 -16.26 -34.25
CA HIS A 368 16.41 -16.03 -35.03
C HIS A 368 17.20 -14.79 -34.56
N LEU A 369 16.51 -13.68 -34.25
CA LEU A 369 17.16 -12.47 -33.72
C LEU A 369 17.78 -12.71 -32.34
N HIS A 370 17.15 -13.52 -31.48
CA HIS A 370 17.74 -13.93 -30.21
C HIS A 370 19.01 -14.77 -30.37
N GLU A 371 19.07 -15.64 -31.38
CA GLU A 371 20.27 -16.42 -31.70
C GLU A 371 21.43 -15.50 -32.13
N ILE A 372 21.16 -14.56 -33.04
CA ILE A 372 22.15 -13.55 -33.49
C ILE A 372 22.66 -12.70 -32.31
N TYR A 373 21.76 -12.29 -31.40
CA TYR A 373 22.12 -11.55 -30.19
C TYR A 373 23.04 -12.36 -29.27
N GLN A 374 22.71 -13.63 -29.01
CA GLN A 374 23.51 -14.50 -28.12
C GLN A 374 24.92 -14.72 -28.66
N ASP A 375 25.05 -15.01 -29.95
CA ASP A 375 26.33 -15.20 -30.62
C ASP A 375 27.20 -13.94 -30.56
N ARG A 376 26.59 -12.77 -30.82
CA ARG A 376 27.30 -11.49 -30.80
C ARG A 376 27.74 -11.08 -29.39
N ARG A 377 26.89 -11.33 -28.39
CA ARG A 377 27.23 -11.06 -26.99
C ARG A 377 28.39 -11.93 -26.52
N ALA A 378 28.37 -13.22 -26.88
CA ALA A 378 29.47 -14.14 -26.59
C ALA A 378 30.79 -13.67 -27.22
N ALA A 379 30.75 -13.21 -28.48
CA ALA A 379 31.92 -12.68 -29.18
C ALA A 379 32.48 -11.40 -28.51
N MET A 380 31.62 -10.46 -28.10
CA MET A 380 32.04 -9.22 -27.44
C MET A 380 32.64 -9.47 -26.04
N VAL A 381 32.05 -10.39 -25.27
CA VAL A 381 32.59 -10.77 -23.95
C VAL A 381 33.95 -11.47 -24.10
N ALA A 382 34.09 -12.37 -25.07
CA ALA A 382 35.36 -13.02 -25.36
C ALA A 382 36.45 -12.03 -25.79
N ALA A 383 36.11 -11.03 -26.62
CA ALA A 383 37.02 -9.97 -27.04
C ALA A 383 37.49 -9.09 -25.86
N GLN A 384 36.57 -8.70 -24.97
CA GLN A 384 36.92 -7.93 -23.76
C GLN A 384 37.84 -8.71 -22.81
N GLN A 385 37.60 -10.02 -22.65
CA GLN A 385 38.45 -10.88 -21.83
C GLN A 385 39.86 -11.05 -22.44
N ALA A 386 39.96 -11.16 -23.77
CA ALA A 386 41.25 -11.22 -24.46
C ALA A 386 42.04 -9.91 -24.35
N GLU A 387 41.38 -8.75 -24.45
CA GLU A 387 42.02 -7.44 -24.25
C GLU A 387 42.50 -7.23 -22.81
N GLN A 388 41.78 -7.74 -21.82
CA GLN A 388 42.21 -7.69 -20.42
C GLN A 388 43.43 -8.58 -20.15
N GLN A 389 43.57 -9.71 -20.84
CA GLN A 389 44.72 -10.61 -20.70
C GLN A 389 45.99 -10.11 -21.41
N GLN A 390 45.86 -9.24 -22.42
CA GLN A 390 47.00 -8.68 -23.16
C GLN A 390 47.62 -7.41 -22.56
N ARG A 391 47.07 -6.85 -21.47
CA ARG A 391 47.69 -5.70 -20.78
C ARG A 391 48.91 -6.16 -19.95
N PRO A 392 50.15 -5.72 -20.25
CA PRO A 392 51.33 -6.16 -19.51
C PRO A 392 51.33 -5.57 -18.09
N ALA A 393 51.64 -6.42 -17.11
CA ALA A 393 51.74 -6.05 -15.70
C ALA A 393 52.80 -4.95 -15.50
N GLY A 394 52.37 -3.83 -14.91
CA GLY A 394 53.21 -2.66 -14.67
C GLY A 394 54.44 -2.93 -13.81
N THR A 395 55.53 -2.25 -14.16
CA THR A 395 56.86 -2.24 -13.53
C THR A 395 56.80 -2.06 -12.00
N PRO A 396 57.50 -2.85 -11.18
CA PRO A 396 57.46 -2.70 -9.73
C PRO A 396 58.28 -1.48 -9.29
N ARG A 397 57.66 -0.61 -8.48
CA ARG A 397 58.30 0.54 -7.81
C ARG A 397 59.44 0.08 -6.90
N ARG A 398 60.64 0.58 -7.16
CA ARG A 398 61.87 0.39 -6.38
C ARG A 398 61.72 1.08 -5.01
N ARG A 399 61.78 0.32 -3.90
CA ARG A 399 61.92 0.87 -2.53
C ARG A 399 63.30 1.53 -2.42
N MET A 400 63.35 2.83 -2.10
CA MET A 400 64.57 3.50 -1.66
C MET A 400 64.68 3.39 -0.13
N ALA A 401 65.88 3.02 0.33
CA ALA A 401 66.27 3.02 1.73
C ALA A 401 66.56 4.45 2.22
N ALA A 402 66.27 4.72 3.49
CA ALA A 402 66.57 5.98 4.17
C ALA A 402 68.08 6.08 4.49
N PRO A 403 68.69 7.27 4.43
CA PRO A 403 70.07 7.47 4.86
C PRO A 403 70.16 7.78 6.37
N GLU A 404 71.25 7.34 6.99
CA GLU A 404 71.74 7.74 8.32
C GLU A 404 72.17 9.22 8.39
#